data_AF-A0AAE0XTJ2-F1
#
_entry.id   AF-A0AAE0XTJ2-F1
#
_cell.length_a   1.000
_cell.length_b   1.000
_cell.length_c   1.000
_cell.angle_alpha   90.00
_cell.angle_beta   90.00
_cell.angle_gamma   90.00
#
_symmetry.space_group_name_H-M   'P 1'
#
loop_
_entity.id
_entity.type
_entity.pdbx_description
1 polymer ?
#
loop_
_entity_poly.entity_id
_entity_poly.type
_entity_poly.pdbx_seq_one_letter_code
_entity_poly.pdbx_strand_id
1 'polypeptide(L)'
;MSKGATATCMLAMGSVVSLVAAISLFAGIMTLSLVLCLLFLRWKQPKMHRPLKIPIAIPIVVTALMVIILSVSIYKEPAALIFNLVIISLGLPIYILVFKCEAVKKRLTFMDRVGFYLEKLFSLQYET
;
A
#
# COMPACT_ATOMS: atom_id res chain seq x y z
N MET A 1 -20.14 -23.30 -21.13
CA MET A 1 -20.56 -24.01 -19.90
C MET A 1 -19.49 -24.02 -18.78
N SER A 2 -18.19 -23.87 -19.06
CA SER A 2 -17.12 -23.79 -18.02
C SER A 2 -16.75 -22.35 -17.60
N LYS A 3 -17.73 -21.51 -17.28
CA LYS A 3 -17.48 -20.20 -16.61
C LYS A 3 -17.73 -20.27 -15.10
N GLY A 4 -18.35 -21.37 -14.62
CA GLY A 4 -18.65 -21.61 -13.21
C GLY A 4 -17.56 -22.38 -12.45
N ALA A 5 -16.76 -23.22 -13.11
CA ALA A 5 -15.71 -24.01 -12.46
C ALA A 5 -14.52 -23.15 -11.99
N THR A 6 -14.24 -22.04 -12.68
CA THR A 6 -13.19 -21.10 -12.29
C THR A 6 -13.58 -20.27 -11.06
N ALA A 7 -14.87 -20.02 -10.83
CA ALA A 7 -15.37 -19.47 -9.56
C ALA A 7 -15.20 -20.46 -8.39
N THR A 8 -15.19 -21.77 -8.66
CA THR A 8 -14.88 -22.82 -7.67
C THR A 8 -13.39 -22.81 -7.25
N CYS A 9 -12.48 -22.43 -8.16
CA CYS A 9 -11.07 -22.13 -7.82
C CYS A 9 -10.87 -20.83 -7.04
N MET A 10 -11.85 -19.91 -7.02
CA MET A 10 -11.79 -18.67 -6.21
C MET A 10 -12.04 -18.90 -4.71
N LEU A 11 -12.45 -20.11 -4.26
CA LEU A 11 -12.93 -20.38 -2.89
C LEU A 11 -12.06 -21.36 -2.07
N ALA A 12 -11.07 -22.05 -2.66
CA ALA A 12 -10.50 -23.27 -2.10
C ALA A 12 -9.26 -23.12 -1.18
N MET A 13 -8.77 -21.91 -0.88
CA MET A 13 -7.54 -21.74 -0.07
C MET A 13 -7.70 -20.87 1.19
N GLY A 14 -8.88 -20.29 1.41
CA GLY A 14 -9.22 -19.47 2.57
C GLY A 14 -10.46 -18.65 2.26
N SER A 15 -11.42 -18.57 3.20
CA SER A 15 -12.71 -17.94 2.93
C SER A 15 -12.54 -16.55 2.31
N VAL A 16 -13.30 -16.25 1.25
CA VAL A 16 -13.34 -14.91 0.61
C VAL A 16 -13.56 -13.80 1.64
N VAL A 17 -14.28 -14.12 2.71
CA VAL A 17 -14.55 -13.24 3.85
C VAL A 17 -13.26 -12.86 4.59
N SER A 18 -12.39 -13.83 4.89
CA SER A 18 -11.10 -13.57 5.56
C SER A 18 -10.13 -12.83 4.65
N LEU A 19 -10.12 -13.13 3.34
CA LEU A 19 -9.29 -12.38 2.39
C LEU A 19 -9.72 -10.92 2.28
N VAL A 20 -11.03 -10.66 2.20
CA VAL A 20 -11.59 -9.31 2.20
C VAL A 20 -11.28 -8.60 3.53
N ALA A 21 -11.37 -9.30 4.66
CA ALA A 21 -11.01 -8.75 5.96
C ALA A 21 -9.52 -8.36 6.03
N ALA A 22 -8.62 -9.22 5.54
CA ALA A 22 -7.19 -8.97 5.48
C ALA A 22 -6.82 -7.76 4.60
N ILE A 23 -7.44 -7.64 3.41
CA ILE A 23 -7.24 -6.51 2.51
C ILE A 23 -7.78 -5.21 3.12
N SER A 24 -8.96 -5.28 3.75
CA SER A 24 -9.57 -4.12 4.41
C SER A 24 -8.74 -3.64 5.60
N LEU A 25 -8.18 -4.57 6.38
CA LEU A 25 -7.23 -4.30 7.45
C LEU A 25 -5.98 -3.58 6.92
N PHE A 26 -5.38 -4.09 5.84
CA PHE A 26 -4.22 -3.49 5.20
C PHE A 26 -4.50 -2.05 4.72
N ALA A 27 -5.61 -1.86 3.98
CA ALA A 27 -6.04 -0.55 3.50
C ALA A 27 -6.34 0.42 4.66
N GLY A 28 -6.93 -0.09 5.75
CA GLY A 28 -7.20 0.69 6.96
C GLY A 28 -5.91 1.21 7.62
N ILE A 29 -4.90 0.35 7.79
CA ILE A 29 -3.59 0.73 8.38
C ILE A 29 -2.89 1.77 7.50
N MET A 30 -2.91 1.59 6.18
CA MET A 30 -2.31 2.54 5.23
C MET A 30 -3.05 3.88 5.21
N THR A 31 -4.38 3.86 5.28
CA THR A 31 -5.17 5.10 5.32
C THR A 31 -4.91 5.85 6.63
N LEU A 32 -4.83 5.13 7.76
CA LEU A 32 -4.50 5.72 9.05
C LEU A 32 -3.11 6.35 9.05
N SER A 33 -2.09 5.66 8.54
CA SER A 33 -0.72 6.17 8.44
C SER A 33 -0.62 7.39 7.52
N LEU A 34 -1.37 7.40 6.41
CA LEU A 34 -1.45 8.54 5.50
C LEU A 34 -2.07 9.77 6.19
N VAL A 35 -3.20 9.61 6.88
CA VAL A 35 -3.85 10.73 7.59
C VAL A 35 -2.96 11.25 8.71
N LEU A 36 -2.28 10.37 9.45
CA LEU A 36 -1.29 10.76 10.46
C LEU A 36 -0.12 11.51 9.84
N CYS A 37 0.39 11.07 8.69
CA CYS A 37 1.45 11.75 7.94
C CYS A 37 1.01 13.15 7.51
N LEU A 38 -0.22 13.31 6.99
CA LEU A 38 -0.78 14.60 6.60
C LEU A 38 -0.95 15.54 7.82
N LEU A 39 -1.39 15.00 8.96
CA LEU A 39 -1.51 15.75 10.21
C LEU A 39 -0.12 16.19 10.72
N PHE A 40 0.86 15.29 10.69
CA PHE A 40 2.24 15.56 11.07
C PHE A 40 2.90 16.61 10.17
N LEU A 41 2.70 16.50 8.85
CA LEU A 41 3.20 17.47 7.88
C LEU A 41 2.59 18.87 8.12
N ARG A 42 1.33 18.91 8.56
CA ARG A 42 0.65 20.17 8.92
C ARG A 42 1.31 20.86 10.11
N TRP A 43 1.82 20.12 11.09
CA TRP A 43 2.60 20.67 12.20
C TRP A 43 4.04 21.03 11.80
N LYS A 44 4.70 20.21 11.00
CA LYS A 44 6.13 20.42 10.65
C LYS A 44 6.35 21.56 9.65
N GLN A 45 5.42 21.78 8.72
CA GLN A 45 5.55 22.80 7.67
C GLN A 45 4.30 23.71 7.58
N PRO A 46 4.13 24.64 8.53
CA PRO A 46 2.97 25.54 8.55
C PRO A 46 3.02 26.65 7.48
N LYS A 47 4.20 27.00 6.97
CA LYS A 47 4.42 28.17 6.09
C LYS A 47 4.19 27.92 4.59
N MET A 48 3.80 26.72 4.19
CA MET A 48 3.55 26.40 2.77
C MET A 48 2.24 27.05 2.29
N HIS A 49 2.22 27.64 1.08
CA HIS A 49 1.02 28.25 0.52
C HIS A 49 -0.03 27.17 0.24
N ARG A 50 -1.17 27.20 0.96
CA ARG A 50 -2.21 26.18 0.85
C ARG A 50 -3.39 26.70 0.01
N PRO A 51 -3.66 26.11 -1.17
CA PRO A 51 -4.79 26.52 -2.01
C PRO A 51 -6.17 26.11 -1.44
N LEU A 52 -6.25 25.07 -0.59
CA LEU A 52 -7.46 24.68 0.13
C LEU A 52 -7.29 24.78 1.65
N LYS A 53 -8.16 25.57 2.31
CA LYS A 53 -8.22 25.72 3.78
C LYS A 53 -9.27 24.79 4.37
N ILE A 54 -8.85 23.57 4.71
CA ILE A 54 -9.71 22.57 5.36
C ILE A 54 -9.58 22.73 6.89
N PRO A 55 -10.68 22.76 7.66
CA PRO A 55 -10.63 22.84 9.12
C PRO A 55 -9.94 21.59 9.70
N ILE A 56 -9.10 21.79 10.72
CA ILE A 56 -8.27 20.73 11.33
C ILE A 56 -9.13 19.73 12.12
N ALA A 57 -10.36 20.10 12.49
CA ALA A 57 -11.30 19.20 13.14
C ALA A 57 -11.63 17.96 12.30
N ILE A 58 -11.73 18.11 10.97
CA ILE A 58 -12.08 17.01 10.05
C ILE A 58 -11.04 15.87 10.11
N PRO A 59 -9.73 16.11 9.88
CA PRO A 59 -8.74 15.02 9.94
C PRO A 59 -8.66 14.38 11.32
N ILE A 60 -8.84 15.12 12.41
CA ILE A 60 -8.82 14.56 13.77
C ILE A 60 -9.99 13.57 13.97
N VAL A 61 -11.20 13.95 13.58
CA VAL A 61 -12.38 13.07 13.70
C VAL A 61 -12.21 11.83 12.83
N VAL A 62 -11.73 11.99 11.60
CA VAL A 62 -11.47 10.86 10.70
C VAL A 62 -10.41 9.91 11.29
N THR A 63 -9.32 10.44 11.87
CA THR A 63 -8.33 9.60 12.56
C THR A 63 -8.95 8.85 13.73
N ALA A 64 -9.76 9.50 14.56
CA ALA A 64 -10.40 8.85 15.70
C ALA A 64 -11.34 7.71 15.27
N LEU A 65 -12.16 7.94 14.24
CA LEU A 65 -13.05 6.92 13.68
C LEU A 65 -12.25 5.75 13.09
N MET A 66 -11.18 6.03 12.34
CA MET A 66 -10.32 4.99 11.77
C MET A 66 -9.66 4.13 12.84
N VAL A 67 -9.22 4.73 13.95
CA VAL A 67 -8.65 3.97 15.08
C VAL A 67 -9.70 3.02 15.68
N ILE A 68 -10.94 3.49 15.89
CA ILE A 68 -12.02 2.65 16.42
C ILE A 68 -12.32 1.47 15.48
N ILE A 69 -12.47 1.74 14.18
CA ILE A 69 -12.74 0.71 13.16
C ILE A 69 -11.59 -0.30 13.09
N LEU A 70 -10.35 0.18 13.17
CA LEU A 70 -9.16 -0.66 13.17
C LEU A 70 -9.11 -1.55 14.42
N SER A 71 -9.36 -1.01 15.61
CA SER A 71 -9.44 -1.79 16.85
C SER A 71 -10.46 -2.92 16.73
N VAL A 72 -11.68 -2.64 16.25
CA VAL A 72 -12.71 -3.65 16.00
C VAL A 72 -12.22 -4.74 15.03
N SER A 73 -11.49 -4.35 13.99
CA SER A 73 -10.98 -5.29 13.00
C SER A 73 -9.84 -6.15 13.55
N ILE A 74 -9.01 -5.62 14.45
CA ILE A 74 -7.94 -6.35 15.16
C ILE A 74 -8.53 -7.42 16.08
N TYR A 75 -9.64 -7.12 16.76
CA TYR A 75 -10.32 -8.12 17.61
C TYR A 75 -10.83 -9.33 16.83
N LYS A 76 -11.16 -9.16 15.54
CA LYS A 76 -11.66 -10.26 14.70
C LYS A 76 -10.55 -11.19 14.22
N GLU A 77 -9.44 -10.64 13.74
CA GLU A 77 -8.36 -11.42 13.13
C GLU A 77 -6.97 -10.83 13.48
N PRO A 78 -6.43 -11.11 14.69
CA PRO A 78 -5.14 -10.55 15.12
C PRO A 78 -3.96 -11.10 14.31
N ALA A 79 -4.08 -12.31 13.74
CA ALA A 79 -3.05 -12.89 12.88
C ALA A 79 -2.86 -12.09 11.58
N ALA A 80 -3.96 -11.60 10.99
CA ALA A 80 -3.91 -10.79 9.78
C ALA A 80 -3.22 -9.43 10.03
N LEU A 81 -3.37 -8.85 11.23
CA LEU A 81 -2.66 -7.64 11.62
C LEU A 81 -1.14 -7.84 11.59
N ILE A 82 -0.63 -8.90 12.21
CA ILE A 82 0.82 -9.15 12.30
C ILE A 82 1.41 -9.32 10.90
N PHE A 83 0.74 -10.10 10.04
CA PHE A 83 1.16 -10.27 8.65
C PHE A 83 1.20 -8.93 7.89
N ASN A 84 0.15 -8.12 8.04
CA ASN A 84 0.09 -6.79 7.45
C ASN A 84 1.18 -5.88 8.01
N LEU A 85 1.50 -5.94 9.30
CA LEU A 85 2.58 -5.13 9.88
C LEU A 85 3.95 -5.53 9.30
N VAL A 86 4.19 -6.83 9.16
CA VAL A 86 5.44 -7.39 8.60
C VAL A 86 5.59 -6.97 7.14
N ILE A 87 4.54 -7.03 6.32
CA ILE A 87 4.64 -6.65 4.90
C ILE A 87 4.92 -5.15 4.74
N ILE A 88 4.32 -4.32 5.60
CA ILE A 88 4.57 -2.87 5.64
C ILE A 88 6.02 -2.61 6.06
N SER A 89 6.45 -3.28 7.13
CA SER A 89 7.82 -3.12 7.62
C SER A 89 8.85 -3.63 6.63
N LEU A 90 8.53 -4.60 5.77
CA LEU A 90 9.39 -5.10 4.70
C LEU A 90 9.58 -4.09 3.55
N GLY A 91 8.66 -3.15 3.35
CA GLY A 91 8.82 -2.11 2.32
C GLY A 91 10.08 -1.26 2.54
N LEU A 92 10.39 -0.91 3.79
CA LEU A 92 11.56 -0.11 4.14
C LEU A 92 12.91 -0.83 3.95
N PRO A 93 13.15 -2.05 4.46
CA PRO A 93 14.40 -2.78 4.26
C PRO A 93 14.58 -3.15 2.79
N ILE A 94 13.51 -3.47 2.05
CA ILE A 94 13.62 -3.70 0.60
C ILE A 94 14.11 -2.42 -0.10
N TYR A 95 13.55 -1.25 0.22
CA TYR A 95 13.99 0.02 -0.34
C TYR A 95 15.49 0.29 -0.06
N ILE A 96 15.92 0.10 1.19
CA ILE A 96 17.32 0.31 1.59
C ILE A 96 18.23 -0.70 0.89
N LEU A 97 17.82 -1.97 0.79
CA LEU A 97 18.60 -3.03 0.16
C LEU A 97 18.77 -2.74 -1.33
N VAL A 98 17.70 -2.40 -2.05
CA VAL A 98 17.75 -2.06 -3.48
C VAL A 98 18.65 -0.84 -3.73
N PHE A 99 18.54 0.20 -2.90
CA PHE A 99 19.31 1.44 -3.11
C PHE A 99 20.78 1.32 -2.70
N LYS A 100 21.07 0.57 -1.63
CA LYS A 100 22.42 0.48 -1.05
C LYS A 100 23.26 -0.68 -1.61
N CYS A 101 22.64 -1.78 -2.05
CA CYS A 101 23.40 -2.91 -2.59
C CYS A 101 23.71 -2.71 -4.08
N GLU A 102 24.98 -2.45 -4.39
CA GLU A 102 25.46 -2.39 -5.78
C GLU A 102 25.20 -3.69 -6.57
N ALA A 103 25.15 -4.84 -5.90
CA ALA A 103 24.81 -6.12 -6.52
C ALA A 103 23.39 -6.14 -7.14
N VAL A 104 22.43 -5.43 -6.52
CA VAL A 104 21.05 -5.31 -7.04
C VAL A 104 20.99 -4.32 -8.20
N LYS A 105 21.85 -3.29 -8.21
CA LYS A 105 21.99 -2.34 -9.32
C LYS A 105 22.34 -3.04 -10.64
N LYS A 106 23.18 -4.08 -10.59
CA LYS A 106 23.53 -4.92 -11.75
C LYS A 106 22.33 -5.71 -12.30
N ARG A 107 21.39 -6.10 -11.44
CA ARG A 107 20.10 -6.73 -11.79
C ARG A 107 19.08 -5.70 -12.32
N LEU A 108 19.12 -4.45 -11.84
CA LEU A 108 18.33 -3.36 -12.42
C LEU A 108 18.75 -3.05 -13.87
N THR A 109 20.05 -3.11 -14.20
CA THR A 109 20.51 -2.97 -15.60
C THR A 109 19.93 -4.04 -16.53
N PHE A 110 19.59 -5.22 -16.01
CA PHE A 110 18.88 -6.24 -16.77
C PHE A 110 17.40 -5.86 -16.98
N MET A 111 16.75 -5.25 -15.97
CA MET A 111 15.40 -4.69 -16.13
C MET A 111 15.37 -3.55 -17.16
N ASP A 112 16.38 -2.69 -17.20
CA ASP A 112 16.50 -1.65 -18.24
C ASP A 112 16.62 -2.26 -19.64
N ARG A 113 17.36 -3.38 -19.76
CA ARG A 113 17.50 -4.09 -21.02
C ARG A 113 16.18 -4.70 -21.48
N VAL A 114 15.41 -5.31 -20.57
CA VAL A 114 14.06 -5.81 -20.84
C VAL A 114 13.12 -4.65 -21.18
N GLY A 115 13.23 -3.52 -20.46
CA GLY A 115 12.51 -2.29 -20.74
C GLY A 115 12.72 -1.81 -22.17
N PHE A 116 13.98 -1.75 -22.62
CA PHE A 116 14.33 -1.36 -23.99
C PHE A 116 13.78 -2.31 -25.05
N TYR A 117 13.77 -3.63 -24.79
CA TYR A 117 13.17 -4.60 -25.70
C TYR A 117 11.66 -4.46 -25.78
N LEU A 118 10.98 -4.25 -24.65
CA LEU A 118 9.54 -4.02 -24.61
C LEU A 118 9.14 -2.70 -25.27
N GLU A 119 9.93 -1.64 -25.04
CA GLU A 119 9.74 -0.32 -25.65
C GLU A 119 9.84 -0.39 -27.18
N LYS A 120 10.85 -1.11 -27.68
CA LYS A 120 11.03 -1.34 -29.12
C LYS A 120 9.96 -2.25 -29.71
N LEU A 121 9.47 -3.24 -28.96
CA LEU A 121 8.39 -4.15 -29.37
C LEU A 121 7.02 -3.45 -29.43
N PHE A 122 6.75 -2.51 -28.53
CA PHE A 122 5.46 -1.82 -28.43
C PHE A 122 5.44 -0.43 -29.08
N SER A 123 6.57 0.05 -29.62
CA SER A 123 6.69 1.40 -30.21
C SER A 123 6.16 2.51 -29.29
N LEU A 124 6.29 2.33 -27.96
CA LEU A 124 5.84 3.31 -26.98
C LEU A 124 6.83 4.47 -26.97
N GLN A 125 6.43 5.63 -27.52
CA GLN A 125 7.16 6.88 -27.27
C GLN A 125 6.94 7.26 -25.80
N TYR A 126 7.91 6.97 -24.94
CA TYR A 126 7.97 7.57 -23.62
C TYR A 126 8.40 9.04 -23.80
N GLU A 127 7.51 9.99 -23.50
CA GLU A 127 7.92 11.39 -23.31
C GLU A 127 8.73 11.47 -22.01
N THR A 128 10.05 11.53 -22.16
CA THR A 128 11.03 11.79 -21.08
C THR A 128 10.95 13.23 -20.59
#